data_AF-A0A1Y3BNG5-F1
#
_entry.id   AF-A0A1Y3BNG5-F1
#
_cell.length_a   1.000
_cell.length_b   1.000
_cell.length_c   1.000
_cell.angle_alpha   90.00
_cell.angle_beta   90.00
_cell.angle_gamma   90.00
#
_symmetry.space_group_name_H-M   'P 1'
#
loop_
_entity.id
_entity.type
_entity.pdbx_description
1 polymer ?
#
loop_
_entity_poly.entity_id
_entity_poly.type
_entity_poly.pdbx_seq_one_letter_code
_entity_poly.pdbx_strand_id
1 'polypeptide(L)'
;QQQSNNPISTQQQTSSIITKPWGPLRLLNRTMTTFYARLGDSGGLRGYYGSTGQASPNLVWYMNGLLAPILYVKRGRTYTFRVEGGNNPQQPELYNPLYITNDPHGGYTELTEIERKQFKVYAGVEFDRRGRPNPTSAGRLCVW
;
A
#
# COMPACT_ATOMS: atom_id res chain seq x y z
N GLN A 1 -2.51 -29.16 -55.91
CA GLN A 1 -2.70 -29.64 -54.52
C GLN A 1 -2.37 -28.47 -53.61
N GLN A 2 -3.40 -27.92 -52.95
CA GLN A 2 -3.32 -26.70 -52.14
C GLN A 2 -2.67 -27.04 -50.78
N GLN A 3 -1.67 -26.26 -50.37
CA GLN A 3 -1.06 -26.33 -49.04
C GLN A 3 -1.95 -25.54 -48.06
N SER A 4 -2.50 -26.23 -47.06
CA SER A 4 -3.28 -25.62 -45.99
C SER A 4 -2.35 -25.02 -44.92
N ASN A 5 -2.23 -23.70 -44.87
CA ASN A 5 -1.64 -23.00 -43.73
C ASN A 5 -2.75 -22.73 -42.70
N ASN A 6 -2.88 -23.60 -41.71
CA ASN A 6 -3.64 -23.28 -40.51
C ASN A 6 -2.75 -22.46 -39.56
N PRO A 7 -3.20 -21.30 -39.06
CA PRO A 7 -2.45 -20.59 -38.04
C PRO A 7 -2.49 -21.41 -36.74
N ILE A 8 -1.31 -21.72 -36.20
CA ILE A 8 -1.15 -22.23 -34.85
C ILE A 8 -1.68 -21.16 -33.93
N SER A 9 -2.92 -21.31 -33.44
CA SER A 9 -3.40 -20.53 -32.32
C SER A 9 -2.55 -20.91 -31.12
N THR A 10 -1.59 -20.06 -30.78
CA THR A 10 -0.90 -20.13 -29.49
C THR A 10 -1.92 -19.70 -28.43
N GLN A 11 -2.90 -20.56 -28.17
CA GLN A 11 -3.57 -20.56 -26.87
C GLN A 11 -2.49 -21.03 -25.91
N GLN A 12 -1.73 -20.07 -25.38
CA GLN A 12 -1.00 -20.28 -24.14
C GLN A 12 -2.06 -20.70 -23.13
N GLN A 13 -2.17 -22.00 -22.92
CA GLN A 13 -2.71 -22.59 -21.72
C GLN A 13 -1.83 -22.09 -20.56
N THR A 14 -2.03 -20.86 -20.12
CA THR A 14 -1.72 -20.51 -18.74
C THR A 14 -2.76 -21.27 -17.94
N SER A 15 -2.41 -22.48 -17.54
CA SER A 15 -3.06 -23.16 -16.44
C SER A 15 -3.13 -22.14 -15.31
N SER A 16 -4.32 -21.61 -15.09
CA SER A 16 -4.63 -20.80 -13.94
C SER A 16 -4.47 -21.72 -12.73
N ILE A 17 -3.24 -21.85 -12.25
CA ILE A 17 -3.03 -22.32 -10.89
C ILE A 17 -3.84 -21.31 -10.07
N ILE A 18 -4.98 -21.76 -9.54
CA ILE A 18 -5.81 -20.96 -8.66
C ILE A 18 -4.95 -20.73 -7.41
N THR A 19 -4.11 -19.71 -7.45
CA THR A 19 -3.23 -19.37 -6.34
C THR A 19 -4.07 -18.64 -5.32
N LYS A 20 -4.55 -19.38 -4.32
CA LYS A 20 -5.31 -18.82 -3.21
C LYS A 20 -4.55 -17.62 -2.60
N PRO A 21 -5.16 -16.43 -2.52
CA PRO A 21 -4.57 -15.28 -1.85
C PRO A 21 -4.26 -15.56 -0.36
N TRP A 22 -3.25 -14.88 0.17
CA TRP A 22 -2.88 -14.96 1.59
C TRP A 22 -3.86 -14.21 2.50
N GLY A 23 -4.52 -13.17 1.98
CA GLY A 23 -5.32 -12.25 2.76
C GLY A 23 -6.84 -12.32 2.54
N PRO A 24 -7.59 -11.35 3.12
CA PRO A 24 -7.06 -10.22 3.88
C PRO A 24 -6.47 -10.67 5.23
N LEU A 25 -5.22 -10.29 5.48
CA LEU A 25 -4.60 -10.49 6.78
C LEU A 25 -5.22 -9.50 7.77
N ARG A 26 -5.35 -9.91 9.04
CA ARG A 26 -5.98 -9.09 10.08
C ARG A 26 -5.07 -9.01 11.29
N LEU A 27 -4.86 -7.79 11.77
CA LEU A 27 -4.07 -7.54 12.97
C LEU A 27 -5.01 -7.09 14.10
N LEU A 28 -5.46 -8.06 14.88
CA LEU A 28 -6.31 -7.86 16.05
C LEU A 28 -5.51 -8.17 17.32
N ASN A 29 -4.94 -7.13 17.93
CA ASN A 29 -4.32 -7.23 19.24
C ASN A 29 -4.87 -6.14 20.15
N ARG A 30 -5.59 -6.54 21.22
CA ARG A 30 -6.34 -5.63 22.10
C ARG A 30 -5.46 -4.77 23.01
N THR A 31 -4.22 -5.17 23.26
CA THR A 31 -3.28 -4.48 24.15
C THR A 31 -2.27 -3.64 23.39
N MET A 32 -2.01 -3.99 22.14
CA MET A 32 -1.05 -3.30 21.28
C MET A 32 -1.49 -1.88 20.95
N THR A 33 -0.54 -0.95 21.11
CA THR A 33 -0.71 0.47 20.76
C THR A 33 0.35 0.95 19.77
N THR A 34 1.35 0.12 19.46
CA THR A 34 2.42 0.46 18.51
C THR A 34 2.36 -0.45 17.30
N PHE A 35 2.35 0.14 16.11
CA PHE A 35 2.49 -0.53 14.83
C PHE A 35 3.84 -0.14 14.21
N TYR A 36 4.59 -1.13 13.75
CA TYR A 36 5.79 -0.95 12.96
C TYR A 36 5.40 -1.07 11.49
N ALA A 37 5.56 0.02 10.74
CA ALA A 37 5.28 0.09 9.32
C ALA A 37 6.60 0.03 8.55
N ARG A 38 6.80 -1.02 7.76
CA ARG A 38 7.99 -1.27 6.92
C ARG A 38 7.57 -1.56 5.49
N LEU A 39 8.47 -1.32 4.54
CA LEU A 39 8.24 -1.72 3.14
C LEU A 39 8.66 -3.17 2.94
N GLY A 40 8.03 -3.85 1.99
CA GLY A 40 8.43 -5.18 1.55
C GLY A 40 7.77 -5.55 0.22
N ASP A 41 8.13 -6.70 -0.32
CA ASP A 41 7.59 -7.20 -1.60
C ASP A 41 6.05 -7.32 -1.59
N SER A 42 5.43 -7.05 -2.73
CA SER A 42 3.98 -7.17 -2.91
C SER A 42 3.39 -8.58 -2.73
N GLY A 43 4.19 -9.63 -2.81
CA GLY A 43 3.73 -11.02 -2.81
C GLY A 43 2.95 -11.44 -4.07
N GLY A 44 2.93 -10.60 -5.12
CA GLY A 44 2.33 -10.89 -6.42
C GLY A 44 0.87 -11.36 -6.36
N LEU A 45 0.54 -12.40 -7.14
CA LEU A 45 -0.83 -12.93 -7.26
C LEU A 45 -1.40 -13.49 -5.94
N ARG A 46 -0.56 -13.80 -4.96
CA ARG A 46 -1.00 -14.29 -3.64
C ARG A 46 -1.02 -13.20 -2.57
N GLY A 47 -0.22 -12.14 -2.74
CA GLY A 47 -0.07 -11.06 -1.78
C GLY A 47 -1.10 -9.95 -1.97
N TYR A 48 -0.61 -8.72 -2.18
CA TYR A 48 -1.43 -7.51 -2.23
C TYR A 48 -2.50 -7.57 -3.32
N TYR A 49 -2.11 -7.86 -4.57
CA TYR A 49 -3.05 -7.97 -5.69
C TYR A 49 -4.10 -9.04 -5.43
N GLY A 50 -3.67 -10.26 -5.05
CA GLY A 50 -4.59 -11.34 -4.76
C GLY A 50 -5.57 -11.04 -3.63
N SER A 51 -5.13 -10.28 -2.61
CA SER A 51 -5.93 -10.01 -1.40
C SER A 51 -6.86 -8.81 -1.53
N THR A 52 -6.52 -7.83 -2.37
CA THR A 52 -7.25 -6.55 -2.48
C THR A 52 -7.94 -6.38 -3.84
N GLY A 53 -7.49 -7.09 -4.87
CA GLY A 53 -7.86 -6.85 -6.27
C GLY A 53 -7.28 -5.56 -6.86
N GLN A 54 -6.44 -4.83 -6.11
CA GLN A 54 -5.82 -3.58 -6.56
C GLN A 54 -4.46 -3.86 -7.20
N ALA A 55 -4.13 -3.10 -8.25
CA ALA A 55 -2.81 -3.15 -8.85
C ALA A 55 -1.74 -2.92 -7.78
N SER A 56 -0.74 -3.79 -7.73
CA SER A 56 0.28 -3.69 -6.70
C SER A 56 1.41 -2.78 -7.16
N PRO A 57 1.85 -1.82 -6.32
CA PRO A 57 3.19 -1.26 -6.46
C PRO A 57 4.26 -2.34 -6.20
N ASN A 58 5.51 -2.05 -6.54
CA ASN A 58 6.64 -2.94 -6.27
C ASN A 58 6.83 -3.21 -4.77
N LEU A 59 6.58 -2.19 -3.93
CA LEU A 59 6.69 -2.27 -2.48
C LEU A 59 5.36 -1.93 -1.81
N VAL A 60 4.99 -2.69 -0.79
CA VAL A 60 3.77 -2.49 0.00
C VAL A 60 4.08 -2.33 1.48
N TRP A 61 3.14 -1.74 2.21
CA TRP A 61 3.27 -1.60 3.66
C TRP A 61 3.04 -2.92 4.38
N TYR A 62 4.04 -3.33 5.15
CA TYR A 62 3.94 -4.38 6.16
C TYR A 62 3.72 -3.75 7.52
N MET A 63 2.69 -4.22 8.24
CA MET A 63 2.40 -3.80 9.61
C MET A 63 2.70 -4.96 10.56
N ASN A 64 3.70 -4.77 11.43
CA ASN A 64 4.20 -5.81 12.34
C ASN A 64 4.52 -7.13 11.61
N GLY A 65 5.04 -7.04 10.39
CA GLY A 65 5.42 -8.18 9.56
C GLY A 65 4.28 -8.85 8.78
N LEU A 66 3.05 -8.36 8.87
CA LEU A 66 1.94 -8.79 8.01
C LEU A 66 1.82 -7.86 6.80
N LEU A 67 1.62 -8.43 5.62
CA LEU A 67 1.40 -7.70 4.37
C LEU A 67 0.05 -6.97 4.41
N ALA A 68 0.07 -5.63 4.28
CA ALA A 68 -1.08 -4.73 4.20
C ALA A 68 -2.34 -5.19 4.97
N PRO A 69 -2.24 -5.47 6.28
CA PRO A 69 -3.34 -6.08 7.03
C PRO A 69 -4.42 -5.06 7.36
N ILE A 70 -5.63 -5.57 7.61
CA ILE A 70 -6.69 -4.81 8.25
C ILE A 70 -6.35 -4.64 9.73
N LEU A 71 -6.18 -3.38 10.15
CA LEU A 71 -5.89 -3.02 11.54
C LEU A 71 -7.18 -2.79 12.31
N TYR A 72 -7.28 -3.39 13.50
CA TYR A 72 -8.38 -3.12 14.43
C TYR A 72 -7.91 -2.26 15.59
N VAL A 73 -8.48 -1.06 15.68
CA VAL A 73 -8.17 -0.06 16.72
C VAL A 73 -9.41 0.29 17.53
N LYS A 74 -9.21 0.83 18.75
CA LYS A 74 -10.27 1.26 19.65
C LYS A 74 -10.43 2.77 19.62
N ARG A 75 -11.68 3.25 19.55
CA ARG A 75 -12.01 4.67 19.68
C ARG A 75 -11.50 5.22 21.02
N GLY A 76 -10.99 6.45 21.02
CA GLY A 76 -10.48 7.11 22.22
C GLY A 76 -9.13 6.59 22.71
N ARG A 77 -8.44 5.73 21.93
CA ARG A 77 -7.12 5.23 22.25
C ARG A 77 -6.09 5.76 21.25
N THR A 78 -4.93 6.15 21.78
CA THR A 78 -3.80 6.66 20.99
C THR A 78 -2.96 5.49 20.51
N TYR A 79 -2.61 5.52 19.22
CA TYR A 79 -1.76 4.54 18.58
C TYR A 79 -0.53 5.22 17.98
N THR A 80 0.62 4.57 18.08
CA THR A 80 1.89 5.03 17.51
C THR A 80 2.23 4.19 16.30
N PHE A 81 2.51 4.84 15.16
CA PHE A 81 3.03 4.19 13.97
C PHE A 81 4.52 4.54 13.85
N ARG A 82 5.38 3.54 13.95
CA ARG A 82 6.82 3.67 13.70
C ARG A 82 7.07 3.38 12.23
N VAL A 83 7.25 4.44 11.46
CA VAL A 83 7.36 4.38 10.00
C VAL A 83 8.81 4.25 9.58
N GLU A 84 9.10 3.26 8.75
CA GLU A 84 10.44 2.97 8.24
C GLU A 84 10.44 2.86 6.70
N GLY A 85 9.85 3.86 6.02
CA GLY A 85 9.74 3.93 4.56
C GLY A 85 10.75 4.85 3.86
N GLY A 86 11.76 5.34 4.59
CA GLY A 86 12.74 6.31 4.11
C GLY A 86 12.34 7.77 4.33
N ASN A 87 13.34 8.64 4.39
CA ASN A 87 13.20 10.04 4.83
C ASN A 87 13.92 11.05 3.93
N ASN A 88 14.41 10.63 2.77
CA ASN A 88 15.10 11.50 1.82
C ASN A 88 14.18 11.89 0.64
N PRO A 89 13.55 13.07 0.64
CA PRO A 89 12.67 13.50 -0.45
C PRO A 89 13.39 13.70 -1.79
N GLN A 90 14.74 13.71 -1.81
CA GLN A 90 15.54 13.75 -3.05
C GLN A 90 15.63 12.39 -3.75
N GLN A 91 15.16 11.31 -3.12
CA GLN A 91 15.11 9.96 -3.67
C GLN A 91 13.65 9.44 -3.60
N PRO A 92 12.77 9.90 -4.50
CA PRO A 92 11.33 9.61 -4.45
C PRO A 92 11.02 8.10 -4.39
N GLU A 93 11.82 7.28 -5.05
CA GLU A 93 11.69 5.82 -5.08
C GLU A 93 11.97 5.15 -3.72
N LEU A 94 12.74 5.83 -2.86
CA LEU A 94 13.07 5.40 -1.49
C LEU A 94 12.36 6.25 -0.43
N TYR A 95 11.47 7.16 -0.82
CA TYR A 95 10.80 8.10 0.07
C TYR A 95 9.31 7.80 0.17
N ASN A 96 8.96 6.95 1.13
CA ASN A 96 7.60 6.46 1.32
C ASN A 96 7.08 6.91 2.71
N PRO A 97 6.64 8.17 2.88
CA PRO A 97 5.96 8.59 4.09
C PRO A 97 4.59 7.92 4.23
N LEU A 98 4.13 7.71 5.47
CA LEU A 98 2.85 7.04 5.75
C LEU A 98 1.83 8.00 6.33
N TYR A 99 0.69 8.20 5.68
CA TYR A 99 -0.42 8.99 6.21
C TYR A 99 -1.69 8.15 6.33
N ILE A 100 -2.64 8.62 7.16
CA ILE A 100 -3.91 7.94 7.40
C ILE A 100 -5.03 8.79 6.82
N THR A 101 -5.86 8.22 5.97
CA THR A 101 -6.93 8.93 5.24
C THR A 101 -8.18 8.05 5.11
N ASN A 102 -9.32 8.63 4.76
CA ASN A 102 -10.50 7.88 4.32
C ASN A 102 -10.53 7.63 2.80
N ASP A 103 -9.52 8.12 2.07
CA ASP A 103 -9.32 7.86 0.66
C ASP A 103 -8.88 6.40 0.43
N PRO A 104 -9.64 5.59 -0.36
CA PRO A 104 -9.30 4.20 -0.62
C PRO A 104 -8.13 4.01 -1.61
N HIS A 105 -7.72 5.05 -2.34
CA HIS A 105 -6.66 5.00 -3.34
C HIS A 105 -5.36 5.65 -2.85
N GLY A 106 -5.47 6.68 -2.02
CA GLY A 106 -4.31 7.41 -1.52
C GLY A 106 -3.78 8.41 -2.55
N GLY A 107 -2.45 8.59 -2.64
CA GLY A 107 -1.85 9.55 -3.58
C GLY A 107 -2.20 11.02 -3.30
N TYR A 108 -2.39 11.40 -2.03
CA TYR A 108 -2.91 12.73 -1.66
C TYR A 108 -2.13 13.92 -2.26
N THR A 109 -0.81 13.77 -2.45
CA THR A 109 0.05 14.77 -3.08
C THR A 109 -0.19 14.94 -4.58
N GLU A 110 -0.70 13.92 -5.26
CA GLU A 110 -0.99 13.90 -6.70
C GLU A 110 -2.38 14.47 -7.01
N LEU A 111 -3.28 14.47 -6.02
CA LEU A 111 -4.63 15.03 -6.14
C LEU A 111 -4.63 16.56 -6.31
N THR A 112 -5.57 17.06 -7.11
CA THR A 112 -5.90 18.48 -7.20
C THR A 112 -6.52 19.00 -5.89
N GLU A 113 -6.56 20.33 -5.71
CA GLU A 113 -7.18 20.92 -4.52
C GLU A 113 -8.66 20.55 -4.38
N ILE A 114 -9.37 20.39 -5.50
CA ILE A 114 -10.79 20.02 -5.51
C ILE A 114 -10.97 18.57 -5.06
N GLU A 115 -10.17 17.63 -5.58
CA GLU A 115 -10.22 16.22 -5.19
C GLU A 115 -9.83 16.04 -3.72
N ARG A 116 -8.81 16.76 -3.24
CA ARG A 116 -8.39 16.72 -1.82
C ARG A 116 -9.50 17.07 -0.86
N LYS A 117 -10.45 17.93 -1.24
CA LYS A 117 -11.60 18.32 -0.39
C LYS A 117 -12.61 17.18 -0.19
N GLN A 118 -12.57 16.13 -1.02
CA GLN A 118 -13.43 14.95 -0.88
C GLN A 118 -12.95 14.00 0.21
N PHE A 119 -11.66 14.08 0.57
CA PHE A 119 -11.02 13.17 1.50
C PHE A 119 -10.50 13.89 2.74
N LYS A 120 -10.47 13.14 3.84
CA LYS A 120 -10.00 13.61 5.14
C LYS A 120 -8.71 12.86 5.49
N VAL A 121 -7.65 13.64 5.70
CA VAL A 121 -6.43 13.15 6.33
C VAL A 121 -6.60 13.19 7.86
N TYR A 122 -6.27 12.08 8.51
CA TYR A 122 -6.37 11.90 9.95
C TYR A 122 -5.01 12.05 10.66
N ALA A 123 -3.92 11.69 10.00
CA ALA A 123 -2.56 11.77 10.55
C ALA A 123 -1.50 11.68 9.44
N GLY A 124 -0.26 12.11 9.74
CA GLY A 124 0.91 11.93 8.88
C GLY A 124 1.13 13.01 7.80
N VAL A 125 0.30 14.06 7.79
CA VAL A 125 0.45 15.22 6.90
C VAL A 125 0.22 16.49 7.71
N GLU A 126 1.08 17.48 7.50
CA GLU A 126 0.89 18.87 7.86
C GLU A 126 0.65 19.72 6.62
N PHE A 127 0.02 20.87 6.78
CA PHE A 127 -0.22 21.79 5.68
C PHE A 127 0.57 23.07 5.92
N ASP A 128 1.29 23.52 4.90
CA ASP A 128 1.99 24.81 4.98
C ASP A 128 0.99 25.99 4.92
N ARG A 129 1.50 27.22 5.03
CA ARG A 129 0.69 28.45 4.97
C ARG A 129 -0.09 28.61 3.65
N ARG A 130 0.29 27.88 2.60
CA ARG A 130 -0.35 27.89 1.28
C ARG A 130 -1.28 26.66 1.09
N GLY A 131 -1.49 25.86 2.13
CA GLY A 131 -2.30 24.65 2.06
C GLY A 131 -1.65 23.48 1.31
N ARG A 132 -0.32 23.53 1.09
CA ARG A 132 0.39 22.41 0.44
C ARG A 132 0.64 21.30 1.46
N PRO A 133 0.32 20.03 1.14
CA PRO A 133 0.56 18.92 2.03
C PRO A 133 2.06 18.65 2.16
N ASN A 134 2.53 18.49 3.38
CA ASN A 134 3.87 18.09 3.73
C ASN A 134 3.80 16.85 4.64
N PRO A 135 4.34 15.69 4.22
CA PRO A 135 4.34 14.49 5.05
C PRO A 135 5.18 14.69 6.33
N THR A 136 4.67 14.20 7.47
CA THR A 136 5.35 14.31 8.78
C THR A 136 5.84 12.98 9.35
N SER A 137 5.54 11.91 8.65
CA SER A 137 5.70 10.53 9.09
C SER A 137 6.65 9.77 8.16
N ALA A 138 7.87 10.27 8.09
CA ALA A 138 8.99 9.64 7.41
C ALA A 138 10.04 9.19 8.44
N GLY A 139 10.76 8.10 8.15
CA GLY A 139 11.76 7.54 9.05
C GLY A 139 12.89 6.86 8.31
N ARG A 140 13.73 6.09 9.01
CA ARG A 140 14.81 5.31 8.34
C ARG A 140 14.21 4.39 7.27
N LEU A 141 14.98 4.06 6.24
CA LEU A 141 14.55 3.08 5.24
C LEU A 141 14.74 1.66 5.79
N CYS A 142 13.69 0.84 5.80
CA CYS A 142 13.77 -0.60 6.05
C CYS A 142 12.87 -1.34 5.04
N VAL A 143 13.49 -2.22 4.26
CA VAL A 143 12.82 -3.06 3.26
C VAL A 143 13.06 -4.53 3.61
N TRP A 144 12.00 -5.33 3.62
CA TRP A 144 12.03 -6.78 3.84
C TRP A 144 11.98 -7.57 2.54
#